data_AF-A0A966QD43-F1
#
_entry.id   AF-A0A966QD43-F1
#
_cell.length_a   1.000
_cell.length_b   1.000
_cell.length_c   1.000
_cell.angle_alpha   90.00
_cell.angle_beta   90.00
_cell.angle_gamma   90.00
#
_symmetry.space_group_name_H-M   'P 1'
#
loop_
_entity.id
_entity.type
_entity.pdbx_description
1 polymer ?
#
loop_
_entity_poly.entity_id
_entity_poly.type
_entity_poly.pdbx_seq_one_letter_code
_entity_poly.pdbx_strand_id
1 'polypeptide(L)'
;MVSNPALAPGGLDLQASFEQALQGLGFSPGAAHLLWLPLPMVLVLVAAVVGVLVNVWLERKISAAVQQRIGPEYAGALGVLQPLADGLKLLWKEDIIPARADGLLFTLGPVLVLVPVILSWLVVPFGQNLLISNVGVGIFLWIALSSIQPIGLLMSGYASNNKYSLLGGLRAAAQSISYEIPLA
;
A
#
# COMPACT_ATOMS: atom_id res chain seq x y z
N MET A 1 -27.40 13.29 -2.58
CA MET A 1 -28.54 13.31 -1.64
C MET A 1 -28.13 12.48 -0.44
N VAL A 2 -27.92 13.15 0.69
CA VAL A 2 -27.47 12.55 1.95
C VAL A 2 -28.64 11.74 2.52
N SER A 3 -28.68 10.43 2.23
CA SER A 3 -29.59 9.53 2.93
C SER A 3 -28.95 9.16 4.26
N ASN A 4 -29.36 9.89 5.30
CA ASN A 4 -29.13 9.57 6.70
C ASN A 4 -29.66 8.15 6.98
N PRO A 5 -28.80 7.13 7.19
CA PRO A 5 -29.28 5.88 7.73
C PRO A 5 -29.56 6.15 9.21
N ALA A 6 -30.84 6.05 9.59
CA ALA A 6 -31.28 6.20 10.97
C ALA A 6 -30.39 5.37 11.91
N LEU A 7 -29.51 6.06 12.65
CA LEU A 7 -28.66 5.45 13.66
C LEU A 7 -29.52 5.09 14.88
N ALA A 8 -29.33 3.86 15.36
CA ALA A 8 -29.91 3.40 16.61
C ALA A 8 -29.62 4.40 17.75
N PRO A 9 -30.61 4.74 18.60
CA PRO A 9 -30.40 5.67 19.69
C PRO A 9 -29.39 5.07 20.68
N GLY A 10 -28.16 5.59 20.68
CA GLY A 10 -27.08 5.15 21.58
C GLY A 10 -25.88 4.45 20.93
N GLY A 11 -25.79 4.36 19.60
CA GLY A 11 -24.60 3.82 18.91
C GLY A 11 -23.42 4.81 18.91
N LEU A 12 -22.21 4.33 19.20
CA LEU A 12 -20.97 5.10 19.03
C LEU A 12 -20.68 5.30 17.54
N ASP A 13 -20.95 6.51 17.02
CA ASP A 13 -20.52 6.96 15.70
C ASP A 13 -19.34 7.93 15.83
N LEU A 14 -18.14 7.44 15.50
CA LEU A 14 -16.89 8.19 15.62
C LEU A 14 -16.84 9.37 14.64
N GLN A 15 -17.43 9.23 13.45
CA GLN A 15 -17.45 10.29 12.46
C GLN A 15 -18.35 11.42 12.93
N ALA A 16 -19.60 11.10 13.30
CA ALA A 16 -20.56 12.11 13.75
C ALA A 16 -20.07 12.83 15.01
N SER A 17 -19.45 12.10 15.95
CA SER A 17 -18.90 12.68 17.18
C SER A 17 -17.77 13.66 16.89
N PHE A 18 -16.88 13.35 15.94
CA PHE A 18 -15.77 14.22 15.55
C PHE A 18 -16.25 15.46 14.78
N GLU A 19 -17.20 15.29 13.86
CA GLU A 19 -17.78 16.40 13.11
C GLU A 19 -18.52 17.38 14.05
N GLN A 20 -19.26 16.88 15.03
CA GLN A 20 -19.92 17.70 16.06
C GLN A 20 -18.91 18.44 16.94
N ALA A 21 -17.80 17.79 17.33
CA ALA A 21 -16.74 18.45 18.09
C ALA A 21 -16.08 19.60 17.32
N LEU A 22 -15.82 19.42 16.01
CA LEU A 22 -15.30 20.48 15.14
C LEU A 22 -16.31 21.61 14.91
N GLN A 23 -17.60 21.28 14.79
CA GLN A 23 -18.65 22.30 14.71
C GLN A 23 -18.74 23.09 16.02
N GLY A 24 -18.55 22.46 17.18
CA GLY A 24 -18.44 23.12 18.48
C GLY A 24 -17.27 24.10 18.59
N LEU A 25 -16.22 23.91 17.79
CA LEU A 25 -15.07 24.82 17.66
C LEU A 25 -15.30 25.93 16.61
N GLY A 26 -16.46 25.98 15.96
CA GLY A 26 -16.85 27.03 15.01
C GLY A 26 -16.57 26.73 13.54
N PHE A 27 -16.20 25.49 13.18
CA PHE A 27 -16.03 25.09 11.77
C PHE A 27 -17.38 24.87 11.06
N SER A 28 -17.44 25.17 9.76
CA SER A 28 -18.61 24.86 8.93
C SER A 28 -18.78 23.34 8.75
N PRO A 29 -20.01 22.82 8.55
CA PRO A 29 -20.24 21.39 8.38
C PRO A 29 -19.42 20.76 7.24
N GLY A 30 -19.26 21.50 6.12
CA GLY A 30 -18.45 21.05 5.00
C GLY A 30 -16.95 20.97 5.33
N ALA A 31 -16.43 21.96 6.07
CA ALA A 31 -15.02 21.95 6.49
C ALA A 31 -14.74 20.82 7.49
N ALA A 32 -15.66 20.56 8.43
CA ALA A 32 -15.54 19.48 9.39
C ALA A 32 -15.45 18.10 8.70
N HIS A 33 -16.30 17.86 7.70
CA HIS A 33 -16.26 16.61 6.94
C HIS A 33 -14.97 16.44 6.12
N LEU A 34 -14.49 17.50 5.47
CA LEU A 34 -13.24 17.46 4.71
C LEU A 34 -12.02 17.15 5.60
N LEU A 35 -12.02 17.62 6.85
CA LEU A 35 -10.96 17.33 7.82
C LEU A 35 -11.03 15.89 8.36
N TRP A 36 -12.21 15.27 8.36
CA TRP A 36 -12.36 13.87 8.78
C TRP A 36 -11.80 12.88 7.75
N LEU A 37 -12.07 13.08 6.46
CA LEU A 37 -11.68 12.15 5.38
C LEU A 37 -10.22 11.65 5.39
N PRO A 38 -9.18 12.48 5.61
CA PRO A 38 -7.80 12.00 5.59
C PRO A 38 -7.44 11.11 6.79
N LEU A 39 -8.13 11.22 7.92
CA LEU A 39 -7.81 10.46 9.14
C LEU A 39 -7.91 8.93 8.95
N PRO A 40 -9.03 8.36 8.48
CA PRO A 40 -9.11 6.91 8.24
C PRO A 40 -8.18 6.47 7.10
N MET A 41 -7.94 7.31 6.08
CA MET A 41 -7.01 6.99 5.00
C MET A 41 -5.57 6.84 5.51
N VAL A 42 -5.10 7.80 6.32
CA VAL A 42 -3.78 7.74 6.94
C VAL A 42 -3.69 6.56 7.91
N LEU A 43 -4.73 6.28 8.68
CA LEU A 43 -4.76 5.12 9.57
C LEU A 43 -4.56 3.81 8.81
N VAL A 44 -5.25 3.60 7.69
CA VAL A 44 -5.08 2.40 6.86
C VAL A 44 -3.69 2.35 6.24
N LEU A 45 -3.14 3.48 5.78
CA LEU A 45 -1.77 3.52 5.27
C LEU A 45 -0.75 3.13 6.33
N VAL A 46 -0.88 3.66 7.56
CA VAL A 46 -0.01 3.29 8.69
C VAL A 46 -0.17 1.80 9.02
N ALA A 47 -1.39 1.28 9.07
CA ALA A 47 -1.65 -0.13 9.31
C ALA A 47 -1.04 -1.03 8.22
N ALA A 48 -1.14 -0.63 6.94
CA ALA A 48 -0.55 -1.34 5.82
C ALA A 48 0.99 -1.36 5.92
N VAL A 49 1.62 -0.23 6.25
CA VAL A 49 3.08 -0.16 6.46
C VAL A 49 3.51 -1.05 7.63
N VAL A 50 2.80 -1.00 8.76
CA VAL A 50 3.07 -1.90 9.91
C VAL A 50 2.91 -3.36 9.50
N GLY A 51 1.88 -3.69 8.72
CA GLY A 51 1.68 -5.03 8.17
C GLY A 51 2.84 -5.50 7.28
N VAL A 52 3.37 -4.62 6.43
CA VAL A 52 4.57 -4.92 5.62
C VAL A 52 5.80 -5.16 6.51
N LEU A 53 6.03 -4.35 7.54
CA LEU A 53 7.14 -4.56 8.48
C LEU A 53 7.02 -5.92 9.19
N VAL A 54 5.81 -6.26 9.64
CA VAL A 54 5.54 -7.58 10.25
C VAL A 54 5.78 -8.71 9.25
N ASN A 55 5.30 -8.58 8.01
CA ASN A 55 5.49 -9.60 6.97
C ASN A 55 6.97 -9.83 6.66
N VAL A 56 7.79 -8.78 6.55
CA VAL A 56 9.24 -8.90 6.31
C VAL A 56 9.95 -9.55 7.49
N TRP A 57 9.61 -9.19 8.73
CA TRP A 57 10.17 -9.85 9.91
C TRP A 57 9.77 -11.33 9.97
N LEU A 58 8.49 -11.62 9.73
CA LEU A 58 7.94 -12.96 9.80
C LEU A 58 8.53 -13.86 8.71
N GLU A 59 8.65 -13.38 7.48
CA GLU A 59 9.32 -14.08 6.38
C GLU A 59 10.73 -14.53 6.81
N ARG A 60 11.54 -13.61 7.36
CA ARG A 60 12.91 -13.94 7.79
C ARG A 60 12.95 -14.97 8.92
N LYS A 61 12.05 -14.85 9.90
CA LYS A 61 11.99 -15.79 11.04
C LYS A 61 11.51 -17.16 10.61
N ILE A 62 10.48 -17.24 9.75
CA ILE A 62 9.96 -18.50 9.21
C ILE A 62 11.00 -19.17 8.31
N SER A 63 11.59 -18.43 7.36
CA SER A 63 12.64 -18.92 6.47
C SER A 63 13.85 -19.45 7.26
N ALA A 64 14.24 -18.78 8.34
CA ALA A 64 15.29 -19.24 9.24
C ALA A 64 14.89 -20.53 9.99
N ALA A 65 13.68 -20.59 10.53
CA ALA A 65 13.16 -21.76 11.24
C ALA A 65 13.09 -23.00 10.33
N VAL A 66 12.63 -22.85 9.08
CA VAL A 66 12.64 -23.92 8.08
C VAL A 66 14.05 -24.46 7.84
N GLN A 67 15.05 -23.58 7.88
CA GLN A 67 16.46 -23.91 7.68
C GLN A 67 17.18 -24.32 8.98
N GLN A 68 16.45 -24.50 10.08
CA GLN A 68 17.02 -24.80 11.41
C GLN A 68 18.10 -23.81 11.87
N ARG A 69 17.96 -22.53 11.50
CA ARG A 69 18.81 -21.43 12.00
C ARG A 69 17.97 -20.33 12.64
N ILE A 70 18.64 -19.48 13.39
CA ILE A 70 17.99 -18.34 14.05
C ILE A 70 17.99 -17.16 13.07
N GLY A 71 16.84 -16.47 12.97
CA GLY A 71 16.68 -15.26 12.18
C GLY A 71 17.31 -14.02 12.85
N PRO A 72 16.90 -12.80 12.48
CA PRO A 72 17.37 -11.58 13.14
C PRO A 72 17.06 -11.59 14.64
N GLU A 73 18.05 -11.25 15.49
CA GLU A 73 17.89 -11.22 16.96
C GLU A 73 18.35 -9.90 17.60
N TYR A 74 19.44 -9.29 17.10
CA TYR A 74 20.11 -8.18 17.82
C TYR A 74 19.50 -6.80 17.57
N ALA A 75 18.62 -6.65 16.58
CA ALA A 75 17.93 -5.38 16.28
C ALA A 75 16.57 -5.32 17.00
N GLY A 76 16.59 -4.97 18.29
CA GLY A 76 15.42 -4.98 19.18
C GLY A 76 15.11 -6.38 19.74
N ALA A 77 14.03 -6.51 20.52
CA ALA A 77 13.62 -7.82 21.05
C ALA A 77 13.26 -8.76 19.88
N LEU A 78 13.91 -9.93 19.80
CA LEU A 78 13.71 -10.94 18.74
C LEU A 78 13.87 -10.42 17.30
N GLY A 79 14.62 -9.32 17.11
CA GLY A 79 14.86 -8.71 15.80
C GLY A 79 13.67 -7.96 15.20
N VAL A 80 12.64 -7.61 15.96
CA VAL A 80 11.42 -6.93 15.46
C VAL A 80 11.72 -5.57 14.82
N LEU A 81 12.77 -4.87 15.25
CA LEU A 81 13.14 -3.57 14.67
C LEU A 81 13.96 -3.70 13.39
N GLN A 82 14.34 -4.92 12.98
CA GLN A 82 15.17 -5.15 11.79
C GLN A 82 14.54 -4.60 10.49
N PRO A 83 13.25 -4.85 10.17
CA PRO A 83 12.67 -4.33 8.93
C PRO A 83 12.61 -2.80 8.91
N LEU A 84 12.39 -2.17 10.07
CA LEU A 84 12.42 -0.71 10.20
C LEU A 84 13.83 -0.17 9.96
N ALA A 85 14.85 -0.80 10.52
CA ALA A 85 16.24 -0.42 10.30
C ALA A 85 16.66 -0.57 8.83
N ASP A 86 16.21 -1.64 8.15
CA ASP A 86 16.47 -1.85 6.73
C ASP A 86 15.79 -0.78 5.87
N GLY A 87 14.52 -0.45 6.15
CA GLY A 87 13.81 0.63 5.47
C GLY A 87 14.49 1.98 5.65
N LEU A 88 14.85 2.34 6.89
CA LEU A 88 15.54 3.59 7.18
C LEU A 88 16.90 3.68 6.48
N LYS A 89 17.65 2.57 6.46
CA LYS A 89 18.93 2.48 5.75
C LYS A 89 18.74 2.71 4.24
N LEU A 90 17.71 2.14 3.63
CA LEU A 90 17.44 2.31 2.21
C LEU A 90 17.05 3.76 1.87
N LEU A 91 16.30 4.44 2.74
CA LEU A 91 15.94 5.86 2.57
C LEU A 91 17.15 6.80 2.68
N TRP A 92 18.13 6.47 3.52
CA TRP A 92 19.36 7.24 3.67
C TRP A 92 20.42 6.90 2.63
N LYS A 93 20.22 5.83 1.86
CA LYS A 93 21.19 5.40 0.87
C LYS A 93 21.13 6.35 -0.33
N GLU A 94 22.30 6.74 -0.82
CA GLU A 94 22.42 7.49 -2.07
C GLU A 94 21.77 6.71 -3.23
N ASP A 95 20.87 7.39 -3.94
CA ASP A 95 20.21 6.86 -5.12
C ASP A 95 21.09 7.08 -6.36
N ILE A 96 21.45 5.99 -7.03
CA ILE A 96 22.40 6.00 -8.15
C ILE A 96 21.65 5.60 -9.42
N ILE A 97 21.49 6.55 -10.33
CA ILE A 97 20.88 6.34 -11.64
C ILE A 97 21.98 6.06 -12.68
N PRO A 98 21.89 4.97 -13.48
CA PRO A 98 22.90 4.68 -14.49
C PRO A 98 23.00 5.80 -15.55
N ALA A 99 24.22 6.17 -15.96
CA ALA A 99 24.44 7.31 -16.86
C ALA A 99 23.78 7.20 -18.25
N ARG A 100 23.49 5.98 -18.71
CA ARG A 100 22.83 5.73 -20.00
C ARG A 100 21.34 5.38 -19.83
N ALA A 101 20.82 5.34 -18.60
CA ALA A 101 19.41 5.09 -18.35
C ALA A 101 18.57 6.33 -18.65
N ASP A 102 17.29 6.10 -18.96
CA ASP A 102 16.31 7.19 -18.96
C ASP A 102 15.90 7.46 -17.51
N GLY A 103 16.41 8.56 -16.94
CA GLY A 103 16.19 8.87 -15.51
C GLY A 103 14.72 9.07 -15.14
N LEU A 104 13.89 9.59 -16.05
CA LEU A 104 12.48 9.83 -15.79
C LEU A 104 11.72 8.51 -15.73
N LEU A 105 11.89 7.65 -16.75
CA LEU A 105 11.24 6.33 -16.77
C LEU A 105 11.79 5.41 -15.66
N PHE A 106 13.08 5.53 -15.32
CA PHE A 106 13.72 4.75 -14.26
C PHE A 106 13.11 5.07 -12.89
N THR A 107 12.77 6.34 -12.65
CA THR A 107 12.12 6.78 -11.41
C THR A 107 10.62 6.47 -11.40
N LEU A 108 9.91 6.69 -12.52
CA LEU A 108 8.49 6.43 -12.62
C LEU A 108 8.13 4.94 -12.63
N GLY A 109 9.06 4.08 -13.04
CA GLY A 109 8.85 2.63 -13.17
C GLY A 109 8.36 2.01 -11.87
N PRO A 110 9.14 2.10 -10.78
CA PRO A 110 8.74 1.65 -9.45
C PRO A 110 7.47 2.35 -8.92
N VAL A 111 7.27 3.63 -9.25
CA VAL A 111 6.06 4.38 -8.84
C VAL A 111 4.80 3.76 -9.45
N LEU A 112 4.81 3.42 -10.74
CA LEU A 112 3.66 2.76 -11.39
C LEU A 112 3.38 1.36 -10.86
N VAL A 113 4.38 0.67 -10.32
CA VAL A 113 4.19 -0.61 -9.64
C VAL A 113 3.53 -0.42 -8.27
N LEU A 114 3.94 0.62 -7.53
CA LEU A 114 3.50 0.83 -6.14
C LEU A 114 2.11 1.47 -6.03
N VAL A 115 1.81 2.47 -6.88
CA VAL A 115 0.57 3.26 -6.78
C VAL A 115 -0.71 2.40 -6.85
N PRO A 116 -0.88 1.45 -7.81
CA PRO A 116 -2.08 0.63 -7.88
C PRO A 116 -2.27 -0.25 -6.64
N VAL A 117 -1.17 -0.75 -6.06
CA VAL A 117 -1.19 -1.56 -4.84
C VAL A 117 -1.66 -0.74 -3.65
N ILE A 118 -1.20 0.50 -3.51
CA ILE A 118 -1.68 1.40 -2.45
C ILE A 118 -3.17 1.73 -2.65
N LEU A 119 -3.60 2.04 -3.87
CA LEU A 119 -5.01 2.33 -4.17
C LEU A 119 -5.92 1.14 -3.91
N SER A 120 -5.42 -0.08 -4.06
CA SER A 120 -6.18 -1.32 -3.84
C SER A 120 -6.69 -1.46 -2.39
N TRP A 121 -6.03 -0.82 -1.42
CA TRP A 121 -6.46 -0.81 -0.01
C TRP A 121 -7.77 -0.06 0.23
N LEU A 122 -8.22 0.78 -0.71
CA LEU A 122 -9.51 1.47 -0.61
C LEU A 122 -10.70 0.50 -0.57
N VAL A 123 -10.53 -0.68 -1.16
CA VAL A 123 -11.58 -1.67 -1.37
C VAL A 123 -11.71 -2.66 -0.22
N VAL A 124 -10.66 -2.84 0.59
CA VAL A 124 -10.60 -3.90 1.60
C VAL A 124 -11.54 -3.59 2.78
N PRO A 125 -12.55 -4.43 3.08
CA PRO A 125 -13.41 -4.23 4.23
C PRO A 125 -12.79 -4.84 5.50
N PHE A 126 -12.73 -4.07 6.58
CA PHE A 126 -12.26 -4.54 7.90
C PHE A 126 -13.40 -4.83 8.88
N GLY A 127 -14.64 -4.48 8.52
CA GLY A 127 -15.83 -4.68 9.33
C GLY A 127 -17.02 -3.88 8.78
N GLN A 128 -18.19 -4.01 9.41
CA GLN A 128 -19.45 -3.43 8.92
C GLN A 128 -19.37 -1.92 8.64
N ASN A 129 -18.67 -1.17 9.49
CA ASN A 129 -18.48 0.28 9.39
C ASN A 129 -16.99 0.67 9.24
N LEU A 130 -16.10 -0.31 9.02
CA LEU A 130 -14.64 -0.09 8.89
C LEU A 130 -14.22 -0.31 7.44
N LEU A 131 -14.60 0.65 6.60
CA LEU A 131 -14.34 0.65 5.17
C LEU A 131 -14.05 2.09 4.73
N ILE A 132 -13.05 2.29 3.87
CA ILE A 132 -12.69 3.64 3.41
C ILE A 132 -13.70 4.13 2.38
N SER A 133 -14.05 3.27 1.42
CA SER A 133 -15.04 3.59 0.39
C SER A 133 -15.87 2.36 0.06
N ASN A 134 -17.19 2.47 0.20
CA ASN A 134 -18.10 1.42 -0.25
C ASN A 134 -18.34 1.58 -1.76
N VAL A 135 -17.48 0.95 -2.56
CA VAL A 135 -17.63 0.89 -4.00
C VAL A 135 -18.36 -0.41 -4.36
N GLY A 136 -19.54 -0.30 -4.99
CA GLY A 136 -20.33 -1.48 -5.39
C GLY A 136 -19.61 -2.43 -6.36
N VAL A 137 -18.52 -1.97 -6.99
CA VAL A 137 -17.64 -2.73 -7.90
C VAL A 137 -16.21 -2.88 -7.34
N GLY A 138 -16.08 -3.01 -6.01
CA GLY A 138 -14.78 -3.08 -5.33
C GLY A 138 -13.83 -4.15 -5.88
N ILE A 139 -14.28 -5.40 -5.99
CA ILE A 139 -13.45 -6.52 -6.48
C ILE A 139 -13.00 -6.27 -7.93
N PHE A 140 -13.90 -5.75 -8.78
CA PHE A 140 -13.56 -5.42 -10.16
C PHE A 140 -12.51 -4.28 -10.22
N LEU A 141 -12.63 -3.27 -9.35
CA LEU A 141 -11.63 -2.22 -9.22
C LEU A 141 -10.27 -2.77 -8.78
N TRP A 142 -10.25 -3.75 -7.87
CA TRP A 142 -9.02 -4.41 -7.42
C TRP A 142 -8.31 -5.14 -8.59
N ILE A 143 -9.06 -5.90 -9.39
CA ILE A 143 -8.52 -6.57 -10.59
C ILE A 143 -8.00 -5.54 -11.60
N ALA A 144 -8.78 -4.50 -11.89
CA ALA A 144 -8.40 -3.46 -12.83
C ALA A 144 -7.11 -2.71 -12.43
N LEU A 145 -6.92 -2.48 -11.13
CA LEU A 145 -5.70 -1.87 -10.59
C LEU A 145 -4.50 -2.82 -10.71
N SER A 146 -4.68 -4.12 -10.48
CA SER A 146 -3.62 -5.13 -10.62
C SER A 146 -3.04 -5.15 -12.04
N SER A 147 -3.88 -5.01 -13.07
CA SER A 147 -3.46 -5.02 -14.48
C SER A 147 -2.56 -3.86 -14.92
N ILE A 148 -2.37 -2.85 -14.06
CA ILE A 148 -1.45 -1.73 -14.33
C ILE A 148 0.01 -2.12 -14.02
N GLN A 149 0.22 -3.06 -13.08
CA GLN A 149 1.54 -3.42 -12.58
C GLN A 149 2.53 -3.90 -13.66
N PRO A 150 2.13 -4.72 -14.67
CA PRO A 150 3.01 -5.13 -15.76
C PRO A 150 3.62 -3.98 -16.55
N ILE A 151 2.91 -2.86 -16.68
CA ILE A 151 3.41 -1.65 -17.38
C ILE A 151 4.61 -1.07 -16.64
N GLY A 152 4.53 -0.96 -15.31
CA GLY A 152 5.63 -0.49 -14.47
C GLY A 152 6.87 -1.41 -14.53
N LEU A 153 6.65 -2.72 -14.62
CA LEU A 153 7.73 -3.71 -14.79
C LEU A 153 8.46 -3.55 -16.13
N LEU A 154 7.72 -3.39 -17.23
CA LEU A 154 8.29 -3.15 -18.55
C LEU A 154 9.04 -1.82 -18.64
N MET A 155 8.45 -0.76 -18.08
CA MET A 155 9.05 0.56 -18.04
C MET A 155 10.37 0.57 -17.26
N SER A 156 10.40 -0.08 -16.09
CA SER A 156 11.63 -0.23 -15.28
C SER A 156 12.71 -1.03 -16.02
N GLY A 157 12.31 -2.11 -16.70
CA GLY A 157 13.22 -2.96 -17.49
C GLY A 157 13.83 -2.22 -18.69
N TYR A 158 13.04 -1.43 -19.41
CA TYR A 158 13.50 -0.61 -20.54
C TYR A 158 14.38 0.54 -20.08
N ALA A 159 13.95 1.29 -19.07
CA ALA A 159 14.65 2.47 -18.56
C ALA A 159 16.06 2.16 -18.07
N SER A 160 16.29 0.95 -17.55
CA SER A 160 17.58 0.48 -17.05
C SER A 160 18.68 0.37 -18.11
N ASN A 161 18.33 0.51 -19.40
CA ASN A 161 19.25 0.43 -20.56
C ASN A 161 20.27 -0.73 -20.48
N ASN A 162 19.78 -1.93 -20.15
CA ASN A 162 20.58 -3.14 -20.04
C ASN A 162 19.82 -4.32 -20.66
N LYS A 163 20.49 -5.08 -21.54
CA LYS A 163 19.90 -6.24 -22.23
C LYS A 163 19.32 -7.28 -21.25
N TYR A 164 20.01 -7.55 -20.15
CA TYR A 164 19.58 -8.54 -19.16
C TYR A 164 18.41 -8.03 -18.32
N SER A 165 18.43 -6.78 -17.88
CA SER A 165 17.33 -6.16 -17.15
C SER A 165 16.06 -6.07 -18.00
N LEU A 166 16.19 -5.75 -19.29
CA LEU A 166 15.07 -5.72 -20.22
C LEU A 166 14.45 -7.11 -20.41
N LEU A 167 15.27 -8.14 -20.65
CA LEU A 167 14.78 -9.52 -20.76
C LEU A 167 14.14 -10.02 -19.46
N GLY A 168 14.68 -9.62 -18.31
CA GLY A 168 14.09 -9.88 -17.00
C GLY A 168 12.71 -9.22 -16.83
N GLY A 169 12.59 -7.94 -17.19
CA GLY A 169 11.34 -7.19 -17.16
C GLY A 169 10.26 -7.80 -18.07
N LEU A 170 10.63 -8.19 -19.29
CA LEU A 170 9.72 -8.90 -20.22
C LEU A 170 9.19 -10.21 -19.63
N ARG A 171 10.06 -11.01 -18.98
CA ARG A 171 9.66 -12.27 -18.34
C ARG A 171 8.73 -12.05 -17.15
N ALA A 172 9.05 -11.07 -16.31
CA ALA A 172 8.23 -10.73 -15.14
C ALA A 172 6.84 -10.22 -15.57
N ALA A 173 6.78 -9.35 -16.57
CA ALA A 173 5.52 -8.84 -17.12
C ALA A 173 4.68 -9.97 -17.74
N ALA A 174 5.28 -10.84 -18.56
CA ALA A 174 4.58 -11.98 -19.16
C ALA A 174 4.02 -12.93 -18.09
N GLN A 175 4.78 -13.18 -17.02
CA GLN A 175 4.33 -14.01 -15.91
C GLN A 175 3.16 -13.36 -15.16
N SER A 176 3.27 -12.07 -14.82
CA SER A 176 2.20 -11.33 -14.14
C SER A 176 0.90 -11.35 -14.93
N ILE A 177 0.94 -11.02 -16.22
CA ILE A 177 -0.24 -11.00 -17.11
C ILE A 177 -0.87 -12.40 -17.21
N SER A 178 -0.04 -13.45 -17.27
CA SER A 178 -0.53 -14.83 -17.41
C SER A 178 -1.35 -15.29 -16.20
N TYR A 179 -1.09 -14.75 -15.01
CA TYR A 179 -1.83 -15.07 -13.78
C TYR A 179 -3.04 -14.18 -13.53
N GLU A 180 -3.31 -13.17 -14.35
CA GLU A 180 -4.49 -12.31 -14.20
C GLU A 180 -5.78 -12.97 -14.70
N ILE A 181 -5.73 -13.72 -15.82
CA ILE A 181 -6.93 -14.39 -16.35
C ILE A 181 -7.48 -15.45 -15.39
N PRO A 182 -6.67 -16.30 -14.74
CA PRO A 182 -7.18 -17.23 -13.74
C PRO A 182 -7.64 -16.56 -12.43
N LEU A 183 -7.22 -15.32 -12.18
CA LEU A 183 -7.57 -14.55 -10.99
C LEU A 183 -8.92 -13.80 -11.15
N ALA A 184 -9.26 -13.41 -12.38
CA ALA A 184 -10.48 -12.68 -12.74
C ALA A 184 -11.68 -13.61 -12.99
#